data_AF-A0AAV8GCT9-F1
#
_entry.id   AF-A0AAV8GCT9-F1
#
_cell.length_a   1.000
_cell.length_b   1.000
_cell.length_c   1.000
_cell.angle_alpha   90.00
_cell.angle_beta   90.00
_cell.angle_gamma   90.00
#
_symmetry.space_group_name_H-M   'P 1'
#
loop_
_entity.id
_entity.type
_entity.pdbx_description
1 polymer ?
#
loop_
_entity_poly.entity_id
_entity_poly.type
_entity_poly.pdbx_seq_one_letter_code
_entity_poly.pdbx_strand_id
1 'polypeptide(L)'
;MPSSNSATVTALAAGVGMLFSIALILASIVMYNAFGIRLHAEKQAEVLNQIVYELPEEHPLFDSKPLRELLGHTVPRVIAGGFLG
;
A
#
# COMPACT_ATOMS: atom_id res chain seq x y z
N MET A 1 -9.60 -45.44 -16.19
CA MET A 1 -9.08 -44.62 -17.31
C MET A 1 -8.22 -43.49 -16.72
N PRO A 2 -6.90 -43.47 -16.96
CA PRO A 2 -6.00 -42.45 -16.40
C PRO A 2 -6.24 -41.03 -16.93
N SER A 3 -6.87 -40.91 -18.11
CA SER A 3 -7.18 -39.63 -18.76
C SER A 3 -8.20 -38.77 -18.00
N SER A 4 -9.22 -39.36 -17.39
CA SER A 4 -10.25 -38.62 -16.64
C SER A 4 -9.67 -38.01 -15.35
N ASN A 5 -8.87 -38.77 -14.60
CA ASN A 5 -8.19 -38.25 -13.41
C ASN A 5 -7.19 -37.14 -13.76
N SER A 6 -6.46 -37.29 -14.87
CA SER A 6 -5.54 -36.25 -15.36
C SER A 6 -6.28 -34.99 -15.83
N ALA A 7 -7.42 -35.14 -16.51
CA ALA A 7 -8.26 -34.02 -16.92
C ALA A 7 -8.82 -33.24 -15.72
N THR A 8 -9.31 -33.95 -14.69
CA THR A 8 -9.80 -33.32 -13.45
C THR A 8 -8.69 -32.57 -12.71
N VAL A 9 -7.49 -33.15 -12.59
CA VAL A 9 -6.35 -32.48 -11.95
C VAL A 9 -5.90 -31.26 -12.76
N THR A 10 -5.88 -31.36 -14.08
CA THR A 10 -5.52 -30.23 -14.97
C THR A 10 -6.55 -29.10 -14.88
N ALA A 11 -7.84 -29.42 -14.88
CA ALA A 11 -8.91 -28.44 -14.72
C ALA A 11 -8.86 -27.77 -13.33
N LEU A 12 -8.59 -28.53 -12.27
CA LEU A 12 -8.42 -28.00 -10.92
C LEU A 12 -7.21 -27.05 -10.84
N ALA A 13 -6.07 -27.46 -11.40
CA ALA A 13 -4.87 -26.62 -11.43
C ALA A 13 -5.10 -25.30 -12.18
N ALA A 14 -5.79 -25.36 -13.33
CA ALA A 14 -6.16 -24.16 -14.09
C ALA A 14 -7.11 -23.24 -13.29
N GLY A 15 -8.10 -23.82 -12.60
CA GLY A 15 -9.03 -23.07 -11.75
C GLY A 15 -8.33 -22.34 -10.60
N VAL A 16 -7.41 -23.02 -9.90
CA VAL A 16 -6.61 -22.43 -8.82
C VAL A 16 -5.71 -21.30 -9.37
N GLY A 17 -5.06 -21.51 -10.52
CA GLY A 17 -4.25 -20.48 -11.17
C GLY A 17 -5.05 -19.22 -11.53
N MET A 18 -6.29 -19.38 -11.96
CA MET A 18 -7.19 -18.27 -12.26
C MET A 18 -7.55 -17.47 -11.00
N LEU A 19 -7.92 -18.16 -9.91
CA LEU A 19 -8.22 -17.50 -8.63
C LEU A 19 -7.00 -16.76 -8.05
N PHE A 20 -5.82 -17.37 -8.13
CA PHE A 20 -4.56 -16.72 -7.74
C PHE A 20 -4.30 -15.45 -8.56
N SER A 21 -4.50 -15.51 -9.87
CA SER A 21 -4.30 -14.36 -10.76
C SER A 21 -5.24 -13.21 -10.42
N ILE A 22 -6.52 -13.50 -10.15
CA ILE A 22 -7.52 -12.50 -9.72
C ILE A 22 -7.11 -11.87 -8.38
N ALA A 23 -6.71 -12.69 -7.40
CA ALA A 23 -6.27 -12.23 -6.10
C ALA A 23 -5.04 -11.32 -6.20
N LEU A 24 -4.06 -11.68 -7.04
CA LEU A 24 -2.85 -10.90 -7.27
C LEU A 24 -3.15 -9.53 -7.89
N ILE A 25 -4.06 -9.48 -8.87
CA ILE A 25 -4.49 -8.23 -9.50
C ILE A 25 -5.20 -7.34 -8.46
N LEU A 26 -6.13 -7.89 -7.68
CA LEU A 26 -6.81 -7.13 -6.63
C LEU A 26 -5.85 -6.62 -5.56
N ALA A 27 -4.91 -7.46 -5.11
CA ALA A 27 -3.88 -7.05 -4.17
C ALA A 27 -3.04 -5.89 -4.72
N SER A 28 -2.66 -5.95 -5.99
CA SER A 28 -1.92 -4.88 -6.69
C SER A 28 -2.72 -3.58 -6.74
N ILE A 29 -4.02 -3.66 -7.07
CA ILE A 29 -4.93 -2.50 -7.10
C ILE A 29 -5.03 -1.88 -5.70
N VAL A 30 -5.25 -2.67 -4.65
CA VAL A 30 -5.38 -2.18 -3.27
C VAL A 30 -4.07 -1.54 -2.80
N MET A 31 -2.92 -2.17 -3.07
CA MET A 31 -1.61 -1.61 -2.72
C MET A 31 -1.34 -0.29 -3.45
N TYR A 32 -1.67 -0.21 -4.74
CA TYR A 32 -1.52 1.02 -5.51
C TYR A 32 -2.38 2.16 -4.95
N ASN A 33 -3.66 1.88 -4.67
CA ASN A 33 -4.57 2.87 -4.08
C ASN A 33 -4.11 3.33 -2.69
N ALA A 34 -3.72 2.40 -1.82
CA ALA A 34 -3.22 2.72 -0.48
C ALA A 34 -1.94 3.56 -0.53
N PHE A 35 -1.05 3.29 -1.49
CA PHE A 35 0.17 4.07 -1.67
C PHE A 35 -0.11 5.51 -2.14
N GLY A 36 -1.05 5.69 -3.08
CA GLY A 36 -1.44 7.01 -3.58
C GLY A 36 -1.93 7.94 -2.46
N ILE A 37 -2.87 7.46 -1.63
CA ILE A 37 -3.41 8.25 -0.50
C ILE A 37 -2.28 8.60 0.49
N ARG A 38 -1.39 7.65 0.77
CA ARG A 38 -0.28 7.87 1.72
C ARG A 38 0.68 8.97 1.24
N LEU A 39 1.01 8.98 -0.05
CA LEU A 39 1.89 10.00 -0.62
C LEU A 39 1.27 11.41 -0.55
N HIS A 40 -0.03 11.53 -0.83
CA HIS A 40 -0.72 12.83 -0.73
C HIS A 40 -0.82 13.31 0.72
N ALA A 41 -1.11 12.41 1.66
CA ALA A 41 -1.17 12.73 3.08
C ALA A 41 0.21 13.16 3.63
N GLU A 42 1.30 12.50 3.21
CA GLU A 42 2.67 12.88 3.56
C GLU A 42 3.02 14.29 3.07
N LYS A 43 2.76 14.59 1.79
CA LYS A 43 2.98 15.94 1.23
C LYS A 43 2.16 17.02 1.93
N GLN A 44 0.92 16.71 2.30
CA GLN A 44 0.08 17.64 3.05
C GLN A 44 0.62 17.88 4.47
N ALA A 45 1.14 16.84 5.13
CA ALA A 45 1.75 16.98 6.45
C ALA A 45 3.03 17.84 6.41
N GLU A 46 3.87 17.66 5.39
CA GLU A 46 5.08 18.49 5.16
C GLU A 46 4.72 19.98 5.01
N VAL A 47 3.76 20.30 4.14
CA VAL A 47 3.30 21.69 3.95
C VAL A 47 2.69 22.25 5.22
N LEU A 48 1.90 21.47 5.96
CA LEU A 48 1.28 21.91 7.21
C LEU A 48 2.34 22.20 8.28
N ASN A 49 3.37 21.38 8.40
CA ASN A 49 4.50 21.61 9.31
C ASN A 49 5.23 22.90 8.97
N GLN A 50 5.46 23.16 7.69
CA GLN A 50 6.09 24.39 7.23
C GLN A 50 5.26 25.62 7.61
N ILE A 51 3.94 25.57 7.40
CA ILE A 51 3.03 26.64 7.80
C ILE A 51 3.15 26.88 9.31
N VAL A 52 3.00 25.83 10.13
CA VAL A 52 3.09 25.92 11.60
C VAL A 52 4.39 26.57 12.08
N TYR A 53 5.52 26.23 11.45
CA TYR A 53 6.83 26.80 11.78
C TYR A 53 6.96 28.29 11.47
N GLU A 54 6.22 28.78 10.47
CA GLU A 54 6.25 30.17 10.03
C GLU A 54 5.27 31.07 10.81
N LEU A 55 4.46 30.49 11.72
CA LEU A 55 3.56 31.25 12.58
C LEU A 55 4.33 32.07 13.64
N PRO A 56 3.78 33.19 14.13
CA PRO A 56 4.36 33.94 15.25
C PRO A 56 4.36 33.13 16.56
N GLU A 57 5.34 33.37 17.44
CA GLU A 57 5.44 32.67 18.75
C GLU A 57 4.20 32.87 19.65
N GLU A 58 3.47 33.97 19.46
CA GLU A 58 2.23 34.28 20.19
C GLU A 58 1.04 33.43 19.74
N HIS A 59 1.15 32.74 18.60
CA HIS A 59 0.07 31.94 18.06
C HIS A 59 -0.03 30.60 18.81
N PRO A 60 -1.22 30.18 19.26
CA PRO A 60 -1.40 28.97 20.08
C PRO A 60 -1.03 27.66 19.36
N LEU A 61 -0.71 27.72 18.06
CA LEU A 61 -0.31 26.59 17.24
C LEU A 61 1.21 26.54 17.02
N PHE A 62 1.98 27.55 17.44
CA PHE A 62 3.42 27.59 17.23
C PHE A 62 4.16 26.46 17.95
N ASP A 63 3.73 26.13 19.18
CA ASP A 63 4.27 25.00 19.96
C ASP A 63 3.54 23.68 19.65
N SER A 64 2.78 23.63 18.54
CA SER A 64 2.11 22.40 18.15
C SER A 64 3.11 21.36 17.68
N LYS A 65 2.92 20.13 18.13
CA LYS A 65 3.82 19.02 17.83
C LYS A 65 3.84 18.79 16.32
N PRO A 66 5.02 18.77 15.65
CA PRO A 66 5.08 18.58 14.20
C PRO A 66 4.41 17.26 13.84
N LEU A 67 3.60 17.27 12.77
CA LEU A 67 3.09 16.04 12.19
C LEU A 67 4.32 15.24 11.79
N ARG A 68 4.40 13.99 12.25
CA ARG A 68 5.50 13.11 11.86
C ARG A 68 5.40 12.94 10.36
N GLU A 69 6.26 13.65 9.61
CA GLU A 69 6.57 13.32 8.24
C GLU A 69 6.90 11.83 8.27
N LEU A 70 6.12 11.05 7.53
CA LEU A 70 6.18 9.61 7.55
C LEU A 70 7.45 9.16 6.79
N LEU A 71 8.63 9.66 7.18
CA LEU A 71 9.90 9.25 6.64
C LEU A 71 10.16 7.79 7.05
N GLY A 72 9.97 6.89 6.07
CA GLY A 72 10.65 5.59 5.92
C GLY A 72 10.31 4.55 6.98
N HIS A 73 9.70 3.41 6.67
CA HIS A 73 10.10 2.45 5.64
C HIS A 73 8.90 1.53 5.33
N THR A 74 8.55 1.14 4.11
CA THR A 74 9.20 1.22 2.79
C THR A 74 8.10 0.86 1.77
N VAL A 75 7.95 1.61 0.67
CA VAL A 75 7.31 1.09 -0.56
C VAL A 75 7.88 -0.30 -0.94
N PRO A 76 9.21 -0.52 -0.81
CA PRO A 76 9.81 -1.86 -0.90
C PRO A 76 9.25 -2.92 0.05
N ARG A 77 8.73 -2.58 1.24
CA ARG A 77 8.15 -3.55 2.19
C ARG A 77 6.73 -3.93 1.79
N VAL A 78 5.99 -3.03 1.16
CA VAL A 78 4.68 -3.34 0.54
C VAL A 78 4.90 -4.22 -0.69
N ILE A 79 5.91 -3.91 -1.51
CA ILE A 79 6.30 -4.73 -2.67
C ILE A 79 6.84 -6.09 -2.21
N ALA A 80 7.72 -6.14 -1.21
CA ALA A 80 8.27 -7.38 -0.67
C ALA A 80 7.21 -8.23 0.04
N GLY A 81 6.25 -7.61 0.74
CA GLY A 81 5.07 -8.29 1.26
C GLY A 81 4.20 -8.88 0.14
N GLY A 82 4.00 -8.15 -0.96
CA GLY A 82 3.31 -8.67 -2.14
C GLY A 82 4.03 -9.83 -2.84
N PHE A 83 5.37 -9.88 -2.79
CA PHE A 83 6.16 -11.00 -3.31
C PHE A 83 6.23 -12.20 -2.35
N LEU A 84 6.21 -11.97 -1.04
CA LEU A 84 6.29 -13.02 -0.02
C LEU A 84 4.93 -13.65 0.32
N GLY A 85 3.82 -12.93 0.09
CA GLY A 85 2.48 -13.30 0.53
C GLY A 85 2.12 -12.67 1.86
#